data_AF-A0A0F4JP00-F1
#
_entry.id   AF-A0A0F4JP00-F1
#
_cell.length_a   1.000
_cell.length_b   1.000
_cell.length_c   1.000
_cell.angle_alpha   90.00
_cell.angle_beta   90.00
_cell.angle_gamma   90.00
#
_symmetry.space_group_name_H-M   'P 1'
#
loop_
_entity.id
_entity.type
_entity.pdbx_description
1 polymer ?
#
loop_
_entity_poly.entity_id
_entity_poly.type
_entity_poly.pdbx_seq_one_letter_code
_entity_poly.pdbx_strand_id
1 'polypeptide(L)'
;ATLPELKQRRVAKRDTPALQVEEPEQPGGRSDVAVDNPVPTPPFWGTRVVKGIPLKDYATWLDEGALFKGQWGLKQARAGGATYEELVENEGRPRLRGLLEKLHTENLLEAAVVYGYFPCVSKGDDLIILDEQGNERTRFTFPRQRRGRRLCLADFFRPEESGETDVIGLQV
;
A
#
# COMPACT_ATOMS: atom_id res chain seq x y z
N ALA A 1 -27.59 -30.82 -23.55
CA ALA A 1 -26.58 -31.53 -22.73
C ALA A 1 -26.47 -30.83 -21.40
N THR A 2 -26.65 -31.54 -20.29
CA THR A 2 -26.66 -30.96 -18.94
C THR A 2 -25.23 -30.92 -18.40
N LEU A 3 -24.81 -29.76 -17.88
CA LEU A 3 -23.45 -29.60 -17.32
C LEU A 3 -23.28 -30.44 -16.05
N PRO A 4 -22.08 -31.03 -15.82
CA PRO A 4 -21.81 -31.81 -14.62
C PRO A 4 -21.74 -30.93 -13.38
N GLU A 5 -22.06 -31.50 -12.22
CA GLU A 5 -22.14 -30.77 -10.96
C GLU A 5 -20.76 -30.26 -10.49
N LEU A 6 -20.79 -29.05 -9.90
CA LEU A 6 -19.62 -28.38 -9.34
C LEU A 6 -19.00 -29.20 -8.21
N LYS A 7 -17.71 -29.48 -8.32
CA LYS A 7 -16.94 -30.27 -7.38
C LYS A 7 -16.94 -29.59 -6.00
N GLN A 8 -17.58 -30.21 -5.01
CA GLN A 8 -17.64 -29.67 -3.66
C GLN A 8 -16.26 -29.60 -3.00
N ARG A 9 -16.03 -28.49 -2.30
CA ARG A 9 -14.75 -28.17 -1.65
C ARG A 9 -14.49 -29.16 -0.50
N ARG A 10 -13.39 -29.91 -0.57
CA ARG A 10 -13.02 -30.97 0.39
C ARG A 10 -12.51 -30.49 1.76
N VAL A 11 -12.41 -29.19 1.99
CA VAL A 11 -11.91 -28.63 3.25
C VAL A 11 -12.91 -27.60 3.76
N ALA A 12 -13.51 -27.88 4.92
CA ALA A 12 -14.37 -26.94 5.63
C ALA A 12 -13.55 -25.71 6.06
N LYS A 13 -14.10 -24.52 5.83
CA LYS A 13 -13.54 -23.26 6.34
C LYS A 13 -13.53 -23.34 7.87
N ARG A 14 -12.35 -23.47 8.47
CA ARG A 14 -12.19 -23.25 9.91
C ARG A 14 -12.19 -21.76 10.14
N ASP A 15 -13.30 -21.22 10.61
CA ASP A 15 -13.29 -19.89 11.22
C ASP A 15 -12.38 -19.98 12.45
N THR A 16 -11.21 -19.36 12.36
CA THR A 16 -10.34 -19.21 13.51
C THR A 16 -10.90 -18.02 14.28
N PRO A 17 -11.51 -18.21 15.46
CA PRO A 17 -11.96 -17.07 16.25
C PRO A 17 -10.71 -16.29 16.66
N ALA A 18 -10.58 -15.07 16.16
CA ALA A 18 -9.62 -14.13 16.72
C ALA A 18 -9.95 -13.98 18.21
N LEU A 19 -9.00 -14.28 19.08
CA LEU A 19 -9.14 -14.10 20.53
C LEU A 19 -9.47 -12.63 20.82
N GLN A 20 -10.74 -12.32 21.01
CA GLN A 20 -11.20 -11.00 21.43
C GLN A 20 -11.03 -10.88 22.94
N VAL A 21 -9.84 -10.51 23.40
CA VAL A 21 -9.58 -10.22 24.83
C VAL A 21 -10.24 -8.89 25.19
N GLU A 22 -11.49 -8.85 25.66
CA GLU A 22 -12.20 -7.61 26.02
C GLU A 22 -11.45 -6.80 27.10
N GLU A 23 -10.58 -5.89 26.67
CA GLU A 23 -10.08 -4.78 27.47
C GLU A 23 -11.10 -3.63 27.44
N PRO A 24 -11.31 -2.91 28.55
CA PRO A 24 -12.31 -1.85 28.64
C PRO A 24 -12.05 -0.78 27.58
N GLU A 25 -13.12 -0.38 26.88
CA GLU A 25 -13.10 0.77 25.97
C GLU A 25 -12.67 2.01 26.77
N GLN A 26 -11.44 2.47 26.56
CA GLN A 26 -10.99 3.75 27.09
C GLN A 26 -11.86 4.86 26.49
N PRO A 27 -12.18 5.91 27.28
CA PRO A 27 -13.01 7.02 26.81
C PRO A 27 -12.45 7.56 25.49
N GLY A 28 -13.32 7.67 24.49
CA GLY A 28 -12.96 7.94 23.10
C GLY A 28 -12.20 9.26 22.92
N GLY A 29 -11.39 9.32 21.87
CA GLY A 29 -10.63 10.52 21.53
C GLY A 29 -9.52 10.23 20.52
N ARG A 30 -8.88 11.32 20.07
CA ARG A 30 -7.68 11.32 19.24
C ARG A 30 -6.53 10.61 19.98
N SER A 31 -5.63 9.93 19.25
CA SER A 31 -4.45 9.29 19.87
C SER A 31 -3.38 10.30 20.30
N ASP A 32 -2.36 9.81 21.02
CA ASP A 32 -1.23 10.57 21.56
C ASP A 32 -0.13 10.90 20.53
N VAL A 33 -0.45 10.88 19.24
CA VAL A 33 0.49 11.18 18.16
C VAL A 33 0.97 12.64 18.27
N ALA A 34 2.27 12.84 18.15
CA ALA A 34 2.89 14.16 18.21
C ALA A 34 2.47 15.04 17.03
N VAL A 35 2.15 16.30 17.32
CA VAL A 35 1.68 17.32 16.34
C VAL A 35 2.49 18.61 16.40
N ASP A 36 3.68 18.55 16.99
CA ASP A 36 4.62 19.66 17.11
C ASP A 36 5.72 19.62 16.04
N ASN A 37 5.83 18.51 15.30
CA ASN A 37 6.73 18.37 14.16
C ASN A 37 6.42 19.41 13.08
N PRO A 38 7.41 20.01 12.42
CA PRO A 38 7.17 21.00 11.36
C PRO A 38 6.39 20.39 10.19
N VAL A 39 5.40 21.12 9.68
CA VAL A 39 4.64 20.72 8.49
C VAL A 39 5.58 20.81 7.26
N PRO A 40 5.74 19.74 6.48
CA PRO A 40 6.60 19.77 5.31
C PRO A 40 6.02 20.69 4.23
N THR A 41 6.88 21.47 3.57
CA THR A 41 6.49 22.26 2.40
C THR A 41 6.47 21.37 1.15
N PRO A 42 5.33 21.20 0.46
CA PRO A 42 5.30 20.41 -0.75
C PRO A 42 6.03 21.13 -1.90
N PRO A 43 6.60 20.39 -2.86
CA PRO A 43 7.27 20.98 -4.02
C PRO A 43 6.32 21.69 -4.99
N PHE A 44 5.02 21.39 -4.92
CA PHE A 44 3.95 22.03 -5.67
C PHE A 44 2.59 21.67 -5.04
N TRP A 45 1.54 22.41 -5.38
CA TRP A 45 0.17 22.08 -5.01
C TRP A 45 -0.62 21.52 -6.20
N GLY A 46 -1.60 20.67 -5.90
CA GLY A 46 -2.46 20.06 -6.91
C GLY A 46 -1.85 18.81 -7.54
N THR A 47 -2.31 18.47 -8.74
CA THR A 47 -2.00 17.20 -9.40
C THR A 47 -0.98 17.38 -10.52
N ARG A 48 -0.05 16.43 -10.64
CA ARG A 48 0.84 16.24 -11.78
C ARG A 48 0.66 14.85 -12.37
N VAL A 49 0.82 14.76 -13.68
CA VAL A 49 0.75 13.51 -14.43
C VAL A 49 2.10 13.27 -15.09
N VAL A 50 2.68 12.11 -14.86
CA VAL A 50 3.92 11.66 -15.50
C VAL A 50 3.61 10.39 -16.28
N LYS A 51 3.94 10.39 -17.57
CA LYS A 51 3.72 9.27 -18.48
C LYS A 51 5.04 8.84 -19.11
N GLY A 52 5.09 7.62 -19.61
CA GLY A 52 6.26 7.09 -20.28
C GLY A 52 7.45 6.90 -19.34
N ILE A 53 7.20 6.45 -18.12
CA ILE A 53 8.27 6.16 -17.15
C ILE A 53 9.11 4.99 -17.71
N PRO A 54 10.42 5.15 -17.90
CA PRO A 54 11.27 4.10 -18.43
C PRO A 54 11.24 2.84 -17.55
N LEU A 55 11.09 1.66 -18.17
CA LEU A 55 11.06 0.36 -17.46
C LEU A 55 12.23 0.20 -16.48
N LYS A 56 13.43 0.61 -16.90
CA LYS A 56 14.65 0.52 -16.09
C LYS A 56 14.56 1.29 -14.76
N ASP A 57 13.75 2.36 -14.69
CA ASP A 57 13.68 3.25 -13.52
C ASP A 57 12.88 2.61 -12.38
N TYR A 58 11.95 1.69 -12.69
CA TYR A 58 11.16 0.97 -11.68
C TYR A 58 11.45 -0.53 -11.63
N ALA A 59 12.06 -1.14 -12.65
CA ALA A 59 12.40 -2.57 -12.64
C ALA A 59 13.34 -2.94 -11.48
N THR A 60 14.20 -2.02 -11.04
CA THR A 60 15.11 -2.22 -9.89
C THR A 60 14.40 -2.28 -8.55
N TRP A 61 13.13 -1.85 -8.48
CA TRP A 61 12.31 -1.86 -7.26
C TRP A 61 11.54 -3.17 -7.08
N LEU A 62 11.71 -4.12 -7.98
CA LEU A 62 11.05 -5.42 -7.90
C LEU A 62 11.59 -6.21 -6.70
N ASP A 63 10.68 -6.63 -5.81
CA ASP A 63 11.02 -7.56 -4.74
C ASP A 63 11.18 -8.98 -5.31
N GLU A 64 12.42 -9.32 -5.63
CA GLU A 64 12.81 -10.63 -6.14
C GLU A 64 12.53 -11.76 -5.15
N GLY A 65 12.58 -11.49 -3.84
CA GLY A 65 12.27 -12.50 -2.82
C GLY A 65 10.81 -12.90 -2.85
N ALA A 66 9.91 -11.91 -2.87
CA ALA A 66 8.47 -12.12 -3.01
C ALA A 66 8.12 -12.74 -4.38
N LEU A 67 8.77 -12.28 -5.45
CA LEU A 67 8.56 -12.80 -6.80
C LEU A 67 8.97 -14.27 -6.90
N PHE A 68 10.23 -14.59 -6.60
CA PHE A 68 10.79 -15.92 -6.87
C PHE A 68 10.21 -16.97 -5.94
N LYS A 69 10.16 -16.70 -4.63
CA LYS A 69 9.63 -17.66 -3.66
C LYS A 69 8.10 -17.72 -3.66
N GLY A 70 7.46 -16.56 -3.73
CA GLY A 70 6.01 -16.43 -3.60
C GLY A 70 5.28 -16.71 -4.91
N GLN A 71 5.53 -15.90 -5.94
CA GLN A 71 4.80 -15.95 -7.20
C GLN A 71 5.26 -17.10 -8.11
N TRP A 72 6.57 -17.29 -8.23
CA TRP A 72 7.15 -18.31 -9.12
C TRP A 72 7.38 -19.65 -8.42
N GLY A 73 7.29 -19.68 -7.09
CA GLY A 73 7.36 -20.90 -6.31
C GLY A 73 8.72 -21.59 -6.30
N LEU A 74 9.82 -20.85 -6.56
CA LEU A 74 11.17 -21.38 -6.44
C LEU A 74 11.40 -21.82 -4.99
N LYS A 75 11.69 -23.11 -4.83
CA LYS A 75 11.88 -23.76 -3.53
C LYS A 75 13.05 -24.71 -3.63
N GLN A 76 13.92 -24.68 -2.62
CA GLN A 76 15.00 -25.63 -2.49
C GLN A 76 14.45 -27.07 -2.47
N ALA A 77 15.14 -27.97 -3.18
CA ALA A 77 14.81 -29.39 -3.16
C ALA A 77 15.12 -30.01 -1.79
N ARG A 78 14.27 -30.93 -1.32
CA ARG A 78 14.38 -31.53 0.03
C ARG A 78 15.54 -32.51 0.19
N ALA A 79 16.18 -32.96 -0.89
CA ALA A 79 17.32 -33.88 -0.83
C ALA A 79 18.27 -33.67 -2.01
N GLY A 80 19.50 -33.20 -1.73
CA GLY A 80 20.64 -33.22 -2.67
C GLY A 80 20.51 -32.38 -3.95
N GLY A 81 19.51 -31.49 -4.05
CA GLY A 81 19.33 -30.60 -5.20
C GLY A 81 19.90 -29.20 -4.99
N ALA A 82 19.79 -28.38 -6.02
CA ALA A 82 20.26 -27.01 -6.02
C ALA A 82 19.71 -26.21 -4.83
N THR A 83 20.56 -25.35 -4.27
CA THR A 83 20.17 -24.42 -3.21
C THR A 83 19.14 -23.40 -3.74
N TYR A 84 18.43 -22.73 -2.83
CA TYR A 84 17.48 -21.70 -3.26
C TYR A 84 18.20 -20.57 -4.01
N GLU A 85 19.38 -20.17 -3.53
CA GLU A 85 20.24 -19.16 -4.14
C GLU A 85 20.67 -19.59 -5.55
N GLU A 86 21.08 -20.85 -5.75
CA GLU A 86 21.43 -21.38 -7.07
C GLU A 86 20.23 -21.37 -8.02
N LEU A 87 19.01 -21.69 -7.55
CA LEU A 87 17.81 -21.62 -8.37
C LEU A 87 17.46 -20.18 -8.76
N VAL A 88 17.63 -19.23 -7.84
CA VAL A 88 17.42 -17.81 -8.12
C VAL A 88 18.40 -17.32 -9.19
N GLU A 89 19.69 -17.65 -9.07
CA GLU A 89 20.71 -17.19 -10.01
C GLU A 89 20.61 -17.88 -11.38
N ASN A 90 20.35 -19.19 -11.42
CA ASN A 90 20.36 -19.95 -12.67
C ASN A 90 19.01 -19.99 -13.40
N GLU A 91 17.90 -19.83 -12.70
CA GLU A 91 16.56 -19.86 -13.30
C GLU A 91 15.78 -18.55 -13.10
N GLY A 92 15.76 -18.02 -11.87
CA GLY A 92 14.99 -16.84 -11.50
C GLY A 92 15.40 -15.59 -12.28
N ARG A 93 16.63 -15.11 -12.06
CA ARG A 93 17.16 -13.89 -12.71
C ARG A 93 17.20 -14.00 -14.23
N PRO A 94 17.64 -15.11 -14.85
CA PRO A 94 17.68 -15.22 -16.31
C PRO A 94 16.28 -15.15 -16.94
N ARG A 95 15.29 -15.84 -16.35
CA ARG A 95 13.90 -15.75 -16.83
C ARG A 95 13.31 -14.36 -16.63
N LEU A 96 13.56 -13.72 -15.48
CA LEU A 96 13.10 -12.36 -15.21
C LEU A 96 13.67 -11.38 -16.24
N ARG A 97 14.98 -11.48 -16.51
CA ARG A 97 15.65 -10.66 -17.52
C ARG A 97 15.02 -10.82 -18.89
N GLY A 98 14.79 -12.06 -19.34
CA GLY A 98 14.13 -12.30 -20.62
C GLY A 98 12.71 -11.72 -20.70
N LEU A 99 11.96 -11.76 -19.59
CA LEU A 99 10.64 -11.11 -19.52
C LEU A 99 10.73 -9.59 -19.58
N LEU A 100 11.67 -8.98 -18.86
CA LEU A 100 11.90 -7.53 -18.88
C LEU A 100 12.37 -7.06 -20.27
N GLU A 101 13.25 -7.81 -20.93
CA GLU A 101 13.69 -7.55 -22.31
C GLU A 101 12.51 -7.63 -23.27
N LYS A 102 11.63 -8.63 -23.12
CA LYS A 102 10.41 -8.74 -23.92
C LYS A 102 9.48 -7.54 -23.71
N LEU A 103 9.20 -7.20 -22.44
CA LEU A 103 8.37 -6.03 -22.09
C LEU A 103 8.90 -4.74 -22.73
N HIS A 104 10.22 -4.56 -22.71
CA HIS A 104 10.88 -3.40 -23.31
C HIS A 104 10.80 -3.40 -24.84
N THR A 105 11.17 -4.52 -25.47
CA THR A 105 11.30 -4.63 -26.93
C THR A 105 9.95 -4.59 -27.63
N GLU A 106 8.93 -5.24 -27.05
CA GLU A 106 7.58 -5.30 -27.60
C GLU A 106 6.70 -4.12 -27.14
N ASN A 107 7.22 -3.22 -26.30
CA ASN A 107 6.50 -2.08 -25.74
C ASN A 107 5.15 -2.46 -25.12
N LEU A 108 5.13 -3.54 -24.33
CA LEU A 108 3.91 -4.14 -23.78
C LEU A 108 3.31 -3.36 -22.59
N LEU A 109 4.05 -2.42 -22.04
CA LEU A 109 3.69 -1.69 -20.84
C LEU A 109 4.09 -0.22 -20.97
N GLU A 110 3.13 0.67 -20.75
CA GLU A 110 3.35 2.10 -20.61
C GLU A 110 3.08 2.51 -19.17
N ALA A 111 4.14 2.72 -18.40
CA ALA A 111 4.03 3.15 -17.01
C ALA A 111 3.68 4.64 -16.92
N ALA A 112 2.69 4.96 -16.10
CA ALA A 112 2.27 6.31 -15.78
C ALA A 112 1.91 6.41 -14.30
N VAL A 113 2.04 7.61 -13.75
CA VAL A 113 1.62 7.95 -12.39
C VAL A 113 0.92 9.29 -12.38
N VAL A 114 -0.14 9.38 -11.60
CA VAL A 114 -0.78 10.65 -11.24
C VAL A 114 -0.52 10.87 -9.76
N TYR A 115 0.11 11.97 -9.40
CA TYR A 115 0.44 12.27 -8.01
C TYR A 115 0.21 13.75 -7.70
N GLY A 116 0.01 14.06 -6.43
CA GLY A 116 -0.25 15.44 -6.02
C GLY A 116 -0.15 15.65 -4.53
N TYR A 117 -0.08 16.93 -4.17
CA TYR A 117 -0.05 17.37 -2.78
C TYR A 117 -1.21 18.34 -2.54
N PHE A 118 -1.90 18.16 -1.43
CA PHE A 118 -3.13 18.90 -1.13
C PHE A 118 -3.15 19.36 0.33
N PRO A 119 -3.66 20.58 0.59
CA PRO A 119 -3.83 21.04 1.96
C PRO A 119 -4.89 20.18 2.65
N CYS A 120 -4.67 19.84 3.92
CA CYS A 120 -5.60 19.02 4.68
C CYS A 120 -5.61 19.36 6.17
N VAL A 121 -6.71 19.02 6.84
CA VAL A 121 -6.84 19.06 8.30
C VAL A 121 -7.53 17.79 8.79
N SER A 122 -7.23 17.37 10.01
CA SER A 122 -7.91 16.26 10.66
C SER A 122 -9.05 16.73 11.56
N LYS A 123 -10.13 15.95 11.61
CA LYS A 123 -11.27 16.16 12.49
C LYS A 123 -11.79 14.82 13.01
N GLY A 124 -11.44 14.49 14.25
CA GLY A 124 -11.76 13.17 14.83
C GLY A 124 -11.08 12.05 14.06
N ASP A 125 -11.87 11.24 13.35
CA ASP A 125 -11.40 10.10 12.55
C ASP A 125 -11.29 10.41 11.05
N ASP A 126 -11.60 11.67 10.69
CA ASP A 126 -11.63 12.13 9.31
C ASP A 126 -10.38 12.94 8.97
N LEU A 127 -9.88 12.73 7.76
CA LEU A 127 -8.96 13.63 7.08
C LEU A 127 -9.70 14.39 5.99
N ILE A 128 -9.77 15.71 6.16
CA ILE A 128 -10.47 16.61 5.27
C ILE A 128 -9.44 17.24 4.35
N ILE A 129 -9.58 17.02 3.03
CA ILE A 129 -8.76 17.65 2.01
C ILE A 129 -9.44 18.96 1.61
N LEU A 130 -8.66 20.03 1.57
CA LEU A 130 -9.12 21.37 1.28
C LEU A 130 -8.85 21.73 -0.19
N ASP A 131 -9.66 22.65 -0.73
CA ASP A 131 -9.40 23.32 -1.99
C ASP A 131 -8.48 24.56 -1.79
N GLU A 132 -8.20 25.29 -2.87
CA GLU A 132 -7.36 26.50 -2.83
C GLU A 132 -7.97 27.65 -2.03
N GLN A 133 -9.28 27.61 -1.78
CA GLN A 133 -10.00 28.61 -0.98
C GLN A 133 -10.15 28.18 0.49
N GLY A 134 -9.68 26.98 0.85
CA GLY A 134 -9.80 26.41 2.19
C GLY A 134 -11.13 25.71 2.46
N ASN A 135 -11.99 25.49 1.44
CA ASN A 135 -13.22 24.73 1.61
C ASN A 135 -12.94 23.22 1.56
N GLU A 136 -13.81 22.42 2.19
CA GLU A 136 -13.76 20.96 2.08
C GLU A 136 -13.98 20.52 0.62
N ARG A 137 -12.94 19.93 0.03
CA ARG A 137 -12.98 19.32 -1.31
C ARG A 137 -13.41 17.87 -1.23
N THR A 138 -12.86 17.12 -0.27
CA THR A 138 -13.20 15.72 -0.03
C THR A 138 -12.75 15.28 1.36
N ARG A 139 -13.21 14.10 1.79
CA ARG A 139 -12.97 13.56 3.12
C ARG A 139 -12.67 12.08 3.05
N PHE A 140 -11.65 11.66 3.79
CA PHE A 140 -11.34 10.26 4.05
C PHE A 140 -11.59 9.94 5.53
N THR A 141 -12.52 9.03 5.80
CA THR A 141 -12.75 8.51 7.15
C THR A 141 -11.90 7.27 7.36
N PHE A 142 -11.12 7.24 8.44
CA PHE A 142 -10.24 6.14 8.76
C PHE A 142 -10.71 5.37 10.00
N PRO A 143 -10.52 4.04 10.05
CA PRO A 143 -10.85 3.27 11.23
C PRO A 143 -9.85 3.56 12.36
N ARG A 144 -10.36 3.75 13.57
CA ARG A 144 -9.56 3.88 14.79
C ARG A 144 -9.32 2.51 15.42
N GLN A 145 -8.08 2.24 15.86
CA GLN A 145 -7.80 1.06 16.68
C GLN A 145 -8.67 1.09 17.95
N ARG A 146 -9.30 -0.03 18.30
CA ARG A 146 -10.18 -0.09 19.49
C ARG A 146 -9.41 -0.11 20.81
N ARG A 147 -8.19 -0.63 20.79
CA ARG A 147 -7.34 -0.90 21.97
C ARG A 147 -5.96 -0.27 21.83
N GLY A 148 -5.18 -0.33 22.90
CA GLY A 148 -3.83 0.22 22.95
C GLY A 148 -3.83 1.72 22.72
N ARG A 149 -2.97 2.20 21.82
CA ARG A 149 -2.79 3.63 21.52
C ARG A 149 -3.91 4.26 20.70
N ARG A 150 -4.94 3.49 20.31
CA ARG A 150 -6.11 4.01 19.58
C ARG A 150 -5.75 4.77 18.29
N LEU A 151 -4.72 4.31 17.57
CA LEU A 151 -4.21 5.01 16.39
C LEU A 151 -5.27 5.10 15.28
N CYS A 152 -5.36 6.26 14.66
CA CYS A 152 -6.10 6.54 13.43
C CYS A 152 -5.19 7.29 12.46
N LEU A 153 -5.30 7.05 11.14
CA LEU A 153 -4.46 7.73 10.15
C LEU A 153 -4.67 9.25 10.15
N ALA A 154 -5.88 9.73 10.47
CA ALA A 154 -6.16 11.15 10.63
C ALA A 154 -5.32 11.80 11.74
N ASP A 155 -4.91 11.04 12.78
CA ASP A 155 -4.19 11.59 13.92
C ASP A 155 -2.79 12.11 13.54
N PHE A 156 -2.21 11.64 12.43
CA PHE A 156 -0.89 12.05 11.95
C PHE A 156 -0.88 13.41 11.23
N PHE A 157 -2.04 14.05 11.07
CA PHE A 157 -2.17 15.36 10.42
C PHE A 157 -2.61 16.43 11.42
N ARG A 158 -2.33 17.71 11.14
CA ARG A 158 -2.80 18.83 11.98
C ARG A 158 -4.31 18.81 12.21
N PRO A 159 -4.78 18.95 13.47
CA PRO A 159 -6.20 19.04 13.75
C PRO A 159 -6.74 20.39 13.28
N GLU A 160 -7.99 20.42 12.80
CA GLU A 160 -8.69 21.66 12.41
C GLU A 160 -8.63 22.73 13.52
N GLU A 161 -8.74 22.30 14.78
CA GLU A 161 -8.69 23.17 15.96
C GLU A 161 -7.33 23.85 16.20
N SER A 162 -6.24 23.35 15.59
CA SER A 162 -4.92 24.00 15.69
C SER A 162 -4.81 25.28 14.88
N GLY A 163 -5.70 25.49 13.90
CA GLY A 163 -5.62 26.60 12.95
C GLY A 163 -4.48 26.49 11.94
N GLU A 164 -3.69 25.41 11.96
CA GLU A 164 -2.62 25.13 10.99
C GLU A 164 -3.09 24.07 9.98
N THR A 165 -2.83 24.30 8.70
CA THR A 165 -3.09 23.33 7.63
C THR A 165 -1.88 22.41 7.44
N ASP A 166 -2.15 21.11 7.29
CA ASP A 166 -1.14 20.11 6.96
C ASP A 166 -1.13 19.81 5.46
N VAL A 167 -0.25 18.91 5.02
CA VAL A 167 -0.17 18.46 3.63
C VAL A 167 -0.29 16.94 3.53
N ILE A 168 -1.09 16.49 2.56
CA ILE A 168 -1.14 15.08 2.16
C ILE A 168 -0.66 14.90 0.73
N GLY A 169 0.21 13.92 0.52
CA GLY A 169 0.58 13.41 -0.79
C GLY A 169 -0.30 12.22 -1.19
N LEU A 170 -0.86 12.24 -2.39
CA LEU A 170 -1.67 11.15 -2.95
C LEU A 170 -1.12 10.75 -4.32
N GLN A 171 -1.19 9.46 -4.66
CA GLN A 171 -0.75 8.94 -5.96
C GLN A 171 -1.58 7.73 -6.41
N VAL A 172 -1.67 7.54 -7.73
CA VAL A 172 -2.27 6.36 -8.40
C VAL A 172 -1.49 6.02 -9.67
#